data_AF-A0A0A0KM69-F1
#
_entry.id   AF-A0A0A0KM69-F1
#
_cell.length_a   1.000
_cell.length_b   1.000
_cell.length_c   1.000
_cell.angle_alpha   90.00
_cell.angle_beta   90.00
_cell.angle_gamma   90.00
#
_symmetry.space_group_name_H-M   'P 1'
#
loop_
_entity.id
_entity.type
_entity.pdbx_description
1 polymer ?
#
loop_
_entity_poly.entity_id
_entity_poly.type
_entity_poly.pdbx_seq_one_letter_code
_entity_poly.pdbx_strand_id
1 'polypeptide(L)'
;MLLRAPSSALSLANSLPDNLTPLFSSSSSSSSSILKLSPPRNAGASLVVSASKGANTRPLTGVVFEPFEEVKKELSLIPSAPQVSLARQKYTDACEAAVNEQINVEYNVSYVYHSMYAYFDRDNVALKGLAKFFKESSEEERDHAEKLMEYQNKRGGRVTLESLIKPLCEYDNEEKGDALYAMELALSLEKLTNEKLLHLHKVAEDNQDVQMTEFIESEFLGEQIEAIKKISEYVAQLRRLGKGHGVWHFDQMLLHEEA
;
A
#
# COMPACT_ATOMS: atom_id res chain seq x y z
N MET A 1 23.86 29.52 40.47
CA MET A 1 22.65 28.73 40.81
C MET A 1 22.72 27.46 39.96
N LEU A 2 23.22 26.36 40.53
CA LEU A 2 22.45 25.14 40.91
C LEU A 2 21.79 24.48 39.67
N LEU A 3 22.00 23.22 39.30
CA LEU A 3 22.80 22.08 39.77
C LEU A 3 22.90 21.08 38.59
N ARG A 4 24.00 20.34 38.57
CA ARG A 4 24.37 19.26 37.65
C ARG A 4 23.53 18.00 37.92
N ALA A 5 23.17 17.24 36.89
CA ALA A 5 22.62 15.90 37.00
C ALA A 5 23.68 14.88 37.47
N PRO A 6 23.25 13.69 37.93
CA PRO A 6 24.03 12.47 37.72
C PRO A 6 23.24 11.33 37.04
N SER A 7 23.99 10.53 36.31
CA SER A 7 23.58 9.38 35.51
C SER A 7 23.37 8.09 36.33
N SER A 8 22.50 7.24 35.78
CA SER A 8 22.58 5.77 35.60
C SER A 8 23.10 4.84 36.71
N ALA A 9 22.25 3.87 37.08
CA ALA A 9 22.65 2.47 37.28
C ALA A 9 21.42 1.57 37.19
N LEU A 10 21.48 0.50 36.39
CA LEU A 10 20.96 -0.84 36.72
C LEU A 10 21.29 -1.81 35.59
N SER A 11 22.19 -2.74 35.89
CA SER A 11 22.40 -4.00 35.19
C SER A 11 21.99 -5.14 36.12
N LEU A 12 21.29 -6.16 35.61
CA LEU A 12 21.61 -7.60 35.75
C LEU A 12 20.53 -8.50 35.13
N ALA A 13 20.95 -9.25 34.11
CA ALA A 13 20.83 -10.70 33.86
C ALA A 13 19.62 -11.58 34.31
N ASN A 14 19.31 -12.53 33.39
CA ASN A 14 18.68 -13.87 33.50
C ASN A 14 17.13 -13.88 33.59
N SER A 15 16.35 -14.72 32.91
CA SER A 15 16.53 -16.07 32.33
C SER A 15 15.38 -16.45 31.36
N LEU A 16 15.66 -17.27 30.35
CA LEU A 16 14.72 -18.12 29.56
C LEU A 16 14.03 -19.19 30.44
N PRO A 17 13.01 -20.00 29.99
CA PRO A 17 12.66 -20.37 28.60
C PRO A 17 11.14 -20.42 28.26
N ASP A 18 10.77 -20.62 26.98
CA ASP A 18 9.96 -21.79 26.60
C ASP A 18 9.72 -21.95 25.08
N ASN A 19 9.66 -23.24 24.73
CA ASN A 19 9.58 -23.92 23.44
C ASN A 19 8.52 -23.45 22.43
N LEU A 20 8.90 -23.35 21.15
CA LEU A 20 8.03 -23.68 20.01
C LEU A 20 8.84 -24.35 18.88
N THR A 21 8.54 -25.63 18.63
CA THR A 21 8.98 -26.41 17.46
C THR A 21 7.93 -26.38 16.36
N PRO A 22 8.28 -26.26 15.06
CA PRO A 22 7.35 -26.55 13.96
C PRO A 22 7.57 -27.98 13.43
N LEU A 23 6.50 -28.77 13.39
CA LEU A 23 6.48 -30.10 12.76
C LEU A 23 5.94 -29.97 11.33
N PHE A 24 6.86 -30.00 10.36
CA PHE A 24 6.57 -30.44 9.00
C PHE A 24 6.72 -31.96 8.94
N SER A 25 5.74 -32.67 8.38
CA SER A 25 5.91 -34.05 7.92
C SER A 25 4.93 -34.35 6.80
N SER A 26 5.46 -34.37 5.58
CA SER A 26 4.90 -35.05 4.43
C SER A 26 5.38 -36.50 4.43
N SER A 27 4.47 -37.46 4.28
CA SER A 27 4.79 -38.70 3.56
C SER A 27 3.55 -39.45 3.09
N SER A 28 3.71 -39.93 1.86
CA SER A 28 2.92 -40.82 1.04
C SER A 28 2.54 -42.15 1.71
N SER A 29 1.41 -42.75 1.30
CA SER A 29 1.40 -43.80 0.26
C SER A 29 0.16 -44.70 0.32
N SER A 30 -0.23 -45.11 -0.88
CA SER A 30 -1.30 -45.99 -1.33
C SER A 30 -1.44 -47.32 -0.58
N SER A 31 -2.66 -47.87 -0.57
CA SER A 31 -2.91 -49.29 -0.87
C SER A 31 -4.38 -49.56 -1.14
N SER A 32 -4.65 -50.15 -2.30
CA SER A 32 -5.92 -50.68 -2.78
C SER A 32 -6.12 -52.11 -2.29
N SER A 33 -7.37 -52.52 -2.04
CA SER A 33 -7.79 -53.93 -2.15
C SER A 33 -9.30 -54.08 -2.29
N ILE A 34 -9.65 -54.84 -3.32
CA ILE A 34 -10.97 -55.21 -3.81
C ILE A 34 -11.50 -56.39 -3.00
N LEU A 35 -12.75 -56.35 -2.54
CA LEU A 35 -13.44 -57.50 -1.93
C LEU A 35 -14.58 -58.02 -2.81
N LYS A 36 -14.58 -59.35 -2.98
CA LYS A 36 -15.50 -60.19 -3.75
C LYS A 36 -16.85 -60.33 -3.04
N LEU A 37 -17.92 -60.46 -3.82
CA LEU A 37 -19.28 -60.76 -3.35
C LEU A 37 -19.70 -62.19 -3.74
N SER A 38 -20.51 -62.84 -2.90
CA SER A 38 -21.31 -64.02 -3.23
C SER A 38 -22.70 -63.90 -2.56
N PRO A 39 -23.80 -64.43 -3.15
CA PRO A 39 -25.20 -64.21 -2.72
C PRO A 39 -25.70 -65.42 -1.87
N PRO A 40 -27.02 -65.66 -1.56
CA PRO A 40 -28.29 -64.98 -1.93
C PRO A 40 -29.37 -64.85 -0.80
N ARG A 41 -30.50 -64.17 -1.06
CA ARG A 41 -31.92 -64.66 -0.98
C ARG A 41 -32.97 -63.54 -0.79
N ASN A 42 -34.11 -63.77 -1.47
CA ASN A 42 -35.39 -63.06 -1.49
C ASN A 42 -35.97 -62.59 -0.13
N ALA A 43 -36.55 -61.39 -0.11
CA ALA A 43 -37.91 -61.13 0.38
C ALA A 43 -38.37 -59.74 -0.08
N GLY A 44 -39.61 -59.64 -0.56
CA GLY A 44 -40.16 -58.44 -1.17
C GLY A 44 -40.47 -57.32 -0.19
N ALA A 45 -40.23 -56.09 -0.64
CA ALA A 45 -40.91 -54.89 -0.17
C ALA A 45 -40.94 -53.90 -1.34
N SER A 46 -42.14 -53.49 -1.74
CA SER A 46 -42.36 -52.42 -2.71
C SER A 46 -41.80 -51.13 -2.14
N LEU A 47 -40.69 -50.63 -2.70
CA LEU A 47 -40.12 -49.33 -2.35
C LEU A 47 -40.72 -48.28 -3.29
N VAL A 48 -41.65 -47.48 -2.77
CA VAL A 48 -42.13 -46.27 -3.46
C VAL A 48 -41.05 -45.21 -3.32
N VAL A 49 -40.33 -44.94 -4.42
CA VAL A 49 -39.40 -43.82 -4.51
C VAL A 49 -40.21 -42.56 -4.82
N SER A 50 -40.38 -41.69 -3.83
CA SER A 50 -40.88 -40.33 -4.05
C SER A 50 -39.68 -39.45 -4.40
N ALA A 51 -39.60 -38.99 -5.66
CA ALA A 51 -38.61 -38.00 -6.06
C ALA A 51 -38.97 -36.66 -5.41
N SER A 52 -38.10 -36.15 -4.53
CA SER A 52 -38.22 -34.78 -4.06
C SER A 52 -38.04 -33.85 -5.26
N LYS A 53 -39.09 -33.08 -5.55
CA LYS A 53 -39.17 -32.13 -6.66
C LYS A 53 -38.35 -30.88 -6.30
N GLY A 54 -37.04 -31.04 -6.15
CA GLY A 54 -36.05 -29.97 -6.21
C GLY A 54 -35.58 -29.73 -7.65
N ALA A 55 -36.50 -29.85 -8.62
CA ALA A 55 -36.19 -29.54 -10.00
C ALA A 55 -36.19 -28.02 -10.13
N ASN A 56 -35.02 -27.45 -10.39
CA ASN A 56 -34.87 -26.06 -10.80
C ASN A 56 -35.55 -25.91 -12.18
N THR A 57 -36.87 -25.72 -12.20
CA THR A 57 -37.67 -25.59 -13.43
C THR A 57 -37.48 -24.21 -14.02
N ARG A 58 -36.29 -23.92 -14.57
CA ARG A 58 -36.15 -22.85 -15.54
C ARG A 58 -36.29 -23.45 -16.94
N PRO A 59 -37.31 -23.06 -17.74
CA PRO A 59 -37.40 -23.49 -19.12
C PRO A 59 -36.14 -23.04 -19.87
N LEU A 60 -35.61 -23.89 -20.77
CA LEU A 60 -34.48 -23.58 -21.64
C LEU A 60 -34.91 -22.57 -22.72
N THR A 61 -35.20 -21.33 -22.32
CA THR A 61 -35.73 -20.27 -23.20
C THR A 61 -34.65 -19.66 -24.11
N GLY A 62 -33.38 -20.06 -23.98
CA GLY A 62 -32.27 -19.44 -24.69
C GLY A 62 -32.01 -17.98 -24.30
N VAL A 63 -32.75 -17.45 -23.31
CA VAL A 63 -32.57 -16.11 -22.76
C VAL A 63 -31.44 -16.18 -21.74
N VAL A 64 -30.38 -15.40 -21.99
CA VAL A 64 -29.12 -15.43 -21.19
C VAL A 64 -29.06 -14.29 -20.16
N PHE A 65 -29.83 -13.22 -20.35
CA PHE A 65 -29.82 -12.03 -19.51
C PHE A 65 -31.23 -11.40 -19.48
N GLU A 66 -31.76 -11.17 -18.29
CA GLU A 66 -33.09 -10.57 -18.08
C GLU A 66 -32.95 -9.27 -17.26
N PRO A 67 -32.70 -8.12 -17.92
CA PRO A 67 -32.28 -6.89 -17.23
C PRO A 67 -33.21 -6.47 -16.09
N PHE A 68 -34.52 -6.52 -16.30
CA PHE A 68 -35.51 -6.10 -15.30
C PHE A 68 -35.71 -7.10 -14.17
N GLU A 69 -35.34 -8.37 -14.34
CA GLU A 69 -35.36 -9.33 -13.24
C GLU A 69 -34.08 -9.21 -12.39
N GLU A 70 -32.94 -9.00 -13.05
CA GLU A 70 -31.65 -8.88 -12.39
C GLU A 70 -31.47 -7.55 -11.64
N VAL A 71 -31.94 -6.44 -12.22
CA VAL A 71 -31.86 -5.11 -11.59
C VAL A 71 -32.77 -4.95 -10.37
N LYS A 72 -33.81 -5.78 -10.19
CA LYS A 72 -34.70 -5.70 -9.01
C LYS A 72 -33.92 -5.80 -7.71
N LYS A 73 -32.90 -6.66 -7.68
CA LYS A 73 -32.03 -6.82 -6.51
C LYS A 73 -31.27 -5.51 -6.24
N GLU A 74 -30.58 -4.98 -7.23
CA GLU A 74 -29.81 -3.74 -7.10
C GLU A 74 -30.70 -2.55 -6.74
N LEU A 75 -31.87 -2.43 -7.37
CA LEU A 75 -32.83 -1.36 -7.12
C LEU A 75 -33.36 -1.39 -5.68
N SER A 76 -33.53 -2.57 -5.08
CA SER A 76 -33.92 -2.72 -3.68
C SER A 76 -32.81 -2.39 -2.67
N LEU A 77 -31.55 -2.40 -3.11
CA LEU A 77 -30.38 -2.12 -2.29
C LEU A 77 -29.95 -0.65 -2.35
N ILE A 78 -30.57 0.17 -3.21
CA ILE A 78 -30.28 1.61 -3.31
C ILE A 78 -30.57 2.26 -1.95
N PRO A 79 -29.55 2.87 -1.29
CA PRO A 79 -29.75 3.49 0.00
C PRO A 79 -30.73 4.67 -0.06
N SER A 80 -31.65 4.74 0.92
CA SER A 80 -32.55 5.88 1.09
C SER A 80 -32.02 6.94 2.06
N ALA A 81 -31.07 6.56 2.91
CA ALA A 81 -30.48 7.43 3.90
C ALA A 81 -29.45 8.38 3.24
N PRO A 82 -29.53 9.71 3.46
CA PRO A 82 -28.69 10.69 2.76
C PRO A 82 -27.19 10.59 3.09
N GLN A 83 -26.84 9.94 4.21
CA GLN A 83 -25.48 9.75 4.67
C GLN A 83 -24.82 8.46 4.13
N VAL A 84 -25.51 7.66 3.32
CA VAL A 84 -24.95 6.43 2.76
C VAL A 84 -24.60 6.66 1.29
N SER A 85 -23.42 6.21 0.87
CA SER A 85 -22.98 6.38 -0.51
C SER A 85 -23.85 5.54 -1.47
N LEU A 86 -24.28 6.17 -2.56
CA LEU A 86 -25.04 5.51 -3.63
C LEU A 86 -24.13 4.75 -4.60
N ALA A 87 -22.85 5.10 -4.66
CA ALA A 87 -21.89 4.56 -5.62
C ALA A 87 -21.10 3.35 -5.08
N ARG A 88 -21.09 3.16 -3.75
CA ARG A 88 -20.24 2.15 -3.10
C ARG A 88 -20.68 0.74 -3.48
N GLN A 89 -19.85 0.06 -4.28
CA GLN A 89 -20.09 -1.30 -4.74
C GLN A 89 -18.83 -2.14 -4.58
N LYS A 90 -18.94 -3.28 -3.87
CA LYS A 90 -17.84 -4.23 -3.63
C LYS A 90 -16.54 -3.56 -3.14
N TYR A 91 -16.66 -2.51 -2.34
CA TYR A 91 -15.55 -1.77 -1.78
C TYR A 91 -15.58 -1.92 -0.26
N THR A 92 -14.77 -2.83 0.27
CA THR A 92 -14.82 -3.23 1.68
C THR A 92 -14.26 -2.13 2.59
N ASP A 93 -14.60 -2.17 3.87
CA ASP A 93 -14.07 -1.22 4.85
C ASP A 93 -12.54 -1.35 5.02
N ALA A 94 -11.98 -2.54 4.77
CA ALA A 94 -10.54 -2.76 4.77
C ALA A 94 -9.85 -2.00 3.62
N CYS A 95 -10.43 -2.04 2.41
CA CYS A 95 -9.94 -1.26 1.27
C CYS A 95 -10.06 0.25 1.51
N GLU A 96 -11.21 0.70 2.04
CA GLU A 96 -11.44 2.10 2.41
C GLU A 96 -10.40 2.61 3.42
N ALA A 97 -10.17 1.85 4.48
CA ALA A 97 -9.20 2.18 5.51
C ALA A 97 -7.77 2.22 4.96
N ALA A 98 -7.39 1.24 4.13
CA ALA A 98 -6.04 1.18 3.55
C ALA A 98 -5.77 2.36 2.60
N VAL A 99 -6.77 2.79 1.80
CA VAL A 99 -6.63 4.00 0.97
C VAL A 99 -6.44 5.24 1.85
N ASN A 100 -7.17 5.37 2.97
CA ASN A 100 -6.96 6.47 3.92
C ASN A 100 -5.57 6.45 4.56
N GLU A 101 -5.04 5.27 4.91
CA GLU A 101 -3.65 5.15 5.39
C GLU A 101 -2.66 5.65 4.34
N GLN A 102 -2.82 5.23 3.07
CA GLN A 102 -1.91 5.66 2.00
C GLN A 102 -2.01 7.16 1.72
N ILE A 103 -3.21 7.76 1.76
CA ILE A 103 -3.37 9.23 1.67
C ILE A 103 -2.51 9.93 2.72
N ASN A 104 -2.48 9.41 3.95
CA ASN A 104 -1.66 9.97 5.02
C ASN A 104 -0.16 9.75 4.79
N VAL A 105 0.24 8.61 4.20
CA VAL A 105 1.63 8.36 3.79
C VAL A 105 2.09 9.45 2.81
N GLU A 106 1.37 9.65 1.70
CA GLU A 106 1.78 10.63 0.69
C GLU A 106 1.80 12.06 1.24
N TYR A 107 0.81 12.44 2.07
CA TYR A 107 0.83 13.74 2.72
C TYR A 107 2.02 13.94 3.67
N ASN A 108 2.43 12.90 4.42
CA ASN A 108 3.60 13.01 5.29
C ASN A 108 4.89 13.11 4.47
N VAL A 109 5.02 12.37 3.36
CA VAL A 109 6.18 12.46 2.46
C VAL A 109 6.24 13.86 1.82
N SER A 110 5.11 14.37 1.32
CA SER A 110 4.98 15.76 0.84
C SER A 110 5.48 16.76 1.88
N TYR A 111 5.10 16.60 3.14
CA TYR A 111 5.50 17.52 4.21
C TYR A 111 6.99 17.41 4.57
N VAL A 112 7.57 16.22 4.49
CA VAL A 112 9.02 15.99 4.65
C VAL A 112 9.81 16.61 3.49
N TYR A 113 9.35 16.48 2.25
CA TYR A 113 9.99 17.17 1.13
C TYR A 113 9.89 18.69 1.25
N HIS A 114 8.76 19.20 1.76
CA HIS A 114 8.63 20.61 2.03
C HIS A 114 9.66 21.12 3.07
N SER A 115 9.95 20.32 4.10
CA SER A 115 10.97 20.68 5.09
C SER A 115 12.39 20.58 4.53
N MET A 116 12.66 19.65 3.61
CA MET A 116 13.93 19.60 2.88
C MET A 116 14.11 20.85 2.01
N TYR A 117 13.08 21.24 1.26
CA TYR A 117 13.07 22.51 0.51
C TYR A 117 13.44 23.70 1.41
N ALA A 118 12.73 23.83 2.55
CA ALA A 118 12.97 24.93 3.48
C ALA A 118 14.38 24.95 4.08
N TYR A 119 15.07 23.81 4.14
CA TYR A 119 16.47 23.73 4.54
C TYR A 119 17.42 24.17 3.41
N PHE A 120 17.25 23.67 2.19
CA PHE A 120 18.14 23.97 1.07
C PHE A 120 17.98 25.39 0.52
N ASP A 121 16.82 26.03 0.72
CA ASP A 121 16.55 27.43 0.35
C ASP A 121 17.18 28.46 1.30
N ARG A 122 17.77 28.03 2.43
CA ARG A 122 18.46 28.94 3.35
C ARG A 122 19.66 29.60 2.68
N ASP A 123 19.89 30.88 2.98
CA ASP A 123 20.98 31.67 2.37
C ASP A 123 22.38 31.12 2.65
N ASN A 124 22.54 30.42 3.77
CA ASN A 124 23.81 29.81 4.19
C ASN A 124 23.99 28.35 3.72
N VAL A 125 22.99 27.76 3.07
CA VAL A 125 23.08 26.45 2.38
C VAL A 125 23.18 26.68 0.86
N ALA A 126 22.27 27.49 0.32
CA ALA A 126 22.30 28.03 -1.04
C ALA A 126 22.42 26.99 -2.19
N LEU A 127 21.78 25.82 -2.04
CA LEU A 127 21.69 24.79 -3.07
C LEU A 127 20.33 24.87 -3.76
N LYS A 128 20.24 25.74 -4.77
CA LYS A 128 18.97 26.14 -5.40
C LYS A 128 18.34 25.04 -6.24
N GLY A 129 19.15 24.20 -6.87
CA GLY A 129 18.67 23.04 -7.63
C GLY A 129 18.00 22.03 -6.71
N LEU A 130 18.63 21.73 -5.57
CA LEU A 130 18.04 20.85 -4.55
C LEU A 130 16.79 21.46 -3.92
N ALA A 131 16.80 22.77 -3.62
CA ALA A 131 15.61 23.46 -3.13
C ALA A 131 14.45 23.37 -4.13
N LYS A 132 14.70 23.64 -5.43
CA LYS A 132 13.71 23.47 -6.51
C LYS A 132 13.18 22.04 -6.56
N PHE A 133 14.07 21.05 -6.62
CA PHE A 133 13.72 19.63 -6.68
C PHE A 133 12.81 19.22 -5.52
N PHE A 134 13.19 19.48 -4.27
CA PHE A 134 12.38 19.09 -3.12
C PHE A 134 11.06 19.87 -3.02
N LYS A 135 10.99 21.08 -3.56
CA LYS A 135 9.73 21.81 -3.66
C LYS A 135 8.79 21.15 -4.67
N GLU A 136 9.30 20.82 -5.85
CA GLU A 136 8.54 20.12 -6.90
C GLU A 136 8.08 18.74 -6.42
N SER A 137 8.97 17.95 -5.78
CA SER A 137 8.59 16.66 -5.20
C SER A 137 7.55 16.79 -4.08
N SER A 138 7.62 17.85 -3.25
CA SER A 138 6.59 18.11 -2.24
C SER A 138 5.21 18.36 -2.86
N GLU A 139 5.16 19.06 -3.99
CA GLU A 139 3.93 19.31 -4.74
C GLU A 139 3.42 18.02 -5.39
N GLU A 140 4.29 17.24 -6.04
CA GLU A 140 3.97 15.95 -6.65
C GLU A 140 3.37 14.95 -5.65
N GLU A 141 3.97 14.80 -4.46
CA GLU A 141 3.43 13.90 -3.43
C GLU A 141 2.08 14.37 -2.87
N ARG A 142 1.82 15.68 -2.88
CA ARG A 142 0.49 16.18 -2.52
C ARG A 142 -0.53 15.79 -3.60
N ASP A 143 -0.15 15.86 -4.87
CA ASP A 143 -0.99 15.44 -5.97
C ASP A 143 -1.26 13.92 -5.93
N HIS A 144 -0.30 13.10 -5.51
CA HIS A 144 -0.51 11.68 -5.21
C HIS A 144 -1.57 11.45 -4.12
N ALA A 145 -1.49 12.20 -3.02
CA ALA A 145 -2.49 12.15 -1.96
C ALA A 145 -3.89 12.55 -2.47
N GLU A 146 -3.97 13.63 -3.25
CA GLU A 146 -5.22 14.11 -3.86
C GLU A 146 -5.81 13.09 -4.84
N LYS A 147 -4.98 12.43 -5.66
CA LYS A 147 -5.39 11.35 -6.57
C LYS A 147 -6.07 10.20 -5.81
N LEU A 148 -5.50 9.79 -4.67
CA LEU A 148 -6.09 8.77 -3.78
C LEU A 148 -7.40 9.26 -3.13
N MET A 149 -7.48 10.53 -2.72
CA MET A 149 -8.70 11.13 -2.16
C MET A 149 -9.85 11.15 -3.16
N GLU A 150 -9.55 11.51 -4.42
CA GLU A 150 -10.52 11.44 -5.50
C GLU A 150 -10.97 10.00 -5.74
N TYR A 151 -10.03 9.06 -5.78
CA TYR A 151 -10.31 7.65 -5.96
C TYR A 151 -11.21 7.07 -4.85
N GLN A 152 -10.90 7.39 -3.58
CA GLN A 152 -11.72 7.06 -2.42
C GLN A 152 -13.18 7.51 -2.61
N ASN A 153 -13.38 8.76 -3.02
CA ASN A 153 -14.71 9.32 -3.28
C ASN A 153 -15.38 8.68 -4.51
N LYS A 154 -14.63 8.39 -5.58
CA LYS A 154 -15.12 7.70 -6.79
C LYS A 154 -15.67 6.30 -6.45
N ARG A 155 -15.03 5.58 -5.52
CA ARG A 155 -15.47 4.26 -5.02
C ARG A 155 -16.58 4.34 -3.96
N GLY A 156 -17.00 5.55 -3.60
CA GLY A 156 -18.04 5.78 -2.62
C GLY A 156 -17.61 5.58 -1.17
N GLY A 157 -16.30 5.53 -0.91
CA GLY A 157 -15.73 5.60 0.43
C GLY A 157 -15.66 7.03 0.95
N ARG A 158 -15.11 7.19 2.15
CA ARG A 158 -14.99 8.45 2.89
C ARG A 158 -13.54 8.73 3.21
N VAL A 159 -13.06 9.85 2.70
CA VAL A 159 -11.73 10.36 3.06
C VAL A 159 -11.71 10.75 4.54
N THR A 160 -10.73 10.21 5.27
CA THR A 160 -10.43 10.62 6.65
C THR A 160 -8.98 11.06 6.71
N LEU A 161 -8.75 12.38 6.76
CA LEU A 161 -7.39 12.93 6.88
C LEU A 161 -6.89 12.79 8.32
N GLU A 162 -5.70 12.23 8.47
CA GLU A 162 -5.05 12.02 9.76
C GLU A 162 -4.04 13.14 10.07
N SER A 163 -3.42 13.07 11.25
CA SER A 163 -2.41 14.03 11.68
C SER A 163 -1.10 13.87 10.92
N LEU A 164 -0.50 14.98 10.51
CA LEU A 164 0.85 15.03 9.98
C LEU A 164 1.86 15.18 11.11
N ILE A 165 2.91 14.36 11.09
CA ILE A 165 3.97 14.42 12.09
C ILE A 165 4.95 15.53 11.72
N LYS A 166 5.44 16.28 12.71
CA LYS A 166 6.47 17.29 12.49
C LYS A 166 7.72 16.63 11.89
N PRO A 167 8.19 17.04 10.69
CA PRO A 167 9.37 16.46 10.07
C PRO A 167 10.66 16.99 10.72
N LEU A 168 11.79 16.40 10.33
CA LEU A 168 13.11 16.98 10.59
C LEU A 168 13.23 18.36 9.91
N CYS A 169 14.06 19.24 10.46
CA CYS A 169 14.28 20.58 9.92
C CYS A 169 15.76 20.87 9.62
N GLU A 170 16.66 20.00 10.06
CA GLU A 170 18.10 20.09 9.83
C GLU A 170 18.55 18.84 9.10
N TYR A 171 19.35 19.04 8.05
CA TYR A 171 19.84 17.98 7.17
C TYR A 171 21.36 18.08 6.98
N ASP A 172 22.05 18.80 7.87
CA ASP A 172 23.51 18.83 7.88
C ASP A 172 24.06 17.45 8.29
N ASN A 173 25.14 17.05 7.63
CA ASN A 173 25.80 15.78 7.93
C ASN A 173 27.30 15.91 7.73
N GLU A 174 28.08 15.72 8.80
CA GLU A 174 29.54 15.92 8.77
C GLU A 174 30.23 14.94 7.80
N GLU A 175 29.82 13.66 7.80
CA GLU A 175 30.45 12.62 7.00
C GLU A 175 30.04 12.68 5.53
N LYS A 176 28.75 12.85 5.24
CA LYS A 176 28.19 12.78 3.87
C LYS A 176 28.10 14.14 3.18
N GLY A 177 27.99 15.22 3.94
CA GLY A 177 27.47 16.50 3.43
C GLY A 177 25.94 16.46 3.36
N ASP A 178 25.34 17.65 3.37
CA ASP A 178 23.89 17.85 3.36
C ASP A 178 23.20 17.30 2.10
N ALA A 179 23.74 17.60 0.92
CA ALA A 179 23.17 17.18 -0.36
C ALA A 179 23.06 15.65 -0.50
N LEU A 180 24.16 14.93 -0.21
CA LEU A 180 24.18 13.47 -0.30
C LEU A 180 23.30 12.85 0.79
N TYR A 181 23.33 13.39 2.01
CA TYR A 181 22.49 12.90 3.08
C TYR A 181 21.00 13.03 2.77
N ALA A 182 20.56 14.20 2.27
CA ALA A 182 19.18 14.43 1.91
C ALA A 182 18.71 13.53 0.74
N MET A 183 19.54 13.35 -0.30
CA MET A 183 19.20 12.47 -1.42
C MET A 183 19.14 10.98 -1.00
N GLU A 184 19.99 10.54 -0.07
CA GLU A 184 19.87 9.19 0.50
C GLU A 184 18.61 9.04 1.36
N LEU A 185 18.23 10.08 2.11
CA LEU A 185 16.99 10.09 2.89
C LEU A 185 15.77 10.06 1.97
N ALA A 186 15.75 10.86 0.90
CA ALA A 186 14.72 10.84 -0.13
C ALA A 186 14.60 9.44 -0.76
N LEU A 187 15.72 8.82 -1.15
CA LEU A 187 15.72 7.45 -1.67
C LEU A 187 15.15 6.44 -0.68
N SER A 188 15.44 6.59 0.61
CA SER A 188 14.87 5.75 1.66
C SER A 188 13.37 5.97 1.83
N LEU A 189 12.88 7.21 1.71
CA LEU A 189 11.46 7.54 1.76
C LEU A 189 10.73 6.92 0.57
N GLU A 190 11.21 7.10 -0.66
CA GLU A 190 10.60 6.50 -1.86
C GLU A 190 10.49 4.97 -1.77
N LYS A 191 11.51 4.32 -1.24
CA LYS A 191 11.47 2.86 -1.02
C LYS A 191 10.45 2.46 0.03
N LEU A 192 10.31 3.25 1.09
CA LEU A 192 9.30 3.01 2.12
C LEU A 192 7.89 3.24 1.59
N THR A 193 7.66 4.31 0.81
CA THR A 193 6.40 4.58 0.13
C THR A 193 6.04 3.43 -0.81
N ASN A 194 7.00 2.90 -1.57
CA ASN A 194 6.79 1.72 -2.40
C ASN A 194 6.38 0.48 -1.59
N GLU A 195 7.02 0.22 -0.45
CA GLU A 195 6.61 -0.87 0.45
C GLU A 195 5.16 -0.68 0.95
N LYS A 196 4.75 0.56 1.21
CA LYS A 196 3.38 0.91 1.60
C LYS A 196 2.38 0.75 0.46
N LEU A 197 2.72 1.14 -0.77
CA LEU A 197 1.91 0.89 -1.97
C LEU A 197 1.74 -0.61 -2.25
N LEU A 198 2.79 -1.41 -2.08
CA LEU A 198 2.70 -2.87 -2.22
C LEU A 198 1.81 -3.49 -1.13
N HIS A 199 1.82 -2.94 0.08
CA HIS A 199 0.88 -3.35 1.12
C HIS A 199 -0.57 -2.97 0.78
N LEU A 200 -0.81 -1.75 0.28
CA LEU A 200 -2.12 -1.31 -0.20
C LEU A 200 -2.64 -2.21 -1.33
N HIS A 201 -1.78 -2.55 -2.28
CA HIS A 201 -2.07 -3.49 -3.37
C HIS A 201 -2.47 -4.86 -2.84
N LYS A 202 -1.72 -5.39 -1.88
CA LYS A 202 -2.04 -6.66 -1.24
C LYS A 202 -3.41 -6.65 -0.54
N VAL A 203 -3.77 -5.56 0.14
CA VAL A 203 -5.11 -5.42 0.75
C VAL A 203 -6.19 -5.46 -0.31
N ALA A 204 -5.99 -4.83 -1.47
CA ALA A 204 -6.93 -4.91 -2.59
C ALA A 204 -7.05 -6.35 -3.13
N GLU A 205 -5.93 -7.04 -3.32
CA GLU A 205 -5.89 -8.43 -3.79
C GLU A 205 -6.59 -9.39 -2.81
N ASP A 206 -6.27 -9.31 -1.52
CA ASP A 206 -6.86 -10.15 -0.47
C ASP A 206 -8.39 -9.95 -0.35
N ASN A 207 -8.89 -8.75 -0.67
CA ASN A 207 -10.32 -8.41 -0.71
C ASN A 207 -10.97 -8.63 -2.09
N GLN A 208 -10.21 -9.13 -3.06
CA GLN A 208 -10.65 -9.37 -4.44
C GLN A 208 -11.19 -8.10 -5.14
N ASP A 209 -10.66 -6.92 -4.78
CA ASP A 209 -11.02 -5.64 -5.41
C ASP A 209 -10.16 -5.41 -6.65
N VAL A 210 -10.56 -6.04 -7.75
CA VAL A 210 -9.83 -6.03 -9.03
C VAL A 210 -9.57 -4.62 -9.55
N GLN A 211 -10.52 -3.70 -9.37
CA GLN A 211 -10.38 -2.33 -9.90
C GLN A 211 -9.43 -1.50 -9.02
N MET A 212 -9.42 -1.71 -7.70
CA MET A 212 -8.44 -1.09 -6.83
C MET A 212 -7.02 -1.59 -7.09
N THR A 213 -6.85 -2.90 -7.32
CA THR A 213 -5.57 -3.47 -7.72
C THR A 213 -5.03 -2.82 -8.99
N GLU A 214 -5.86 -2.74 -10.04
CA GLU A 214 -5.50 -2.12 -11.31
C GLU A 214 -5.16 -0.63 -11.16
N PHE A 215 -5.95 0.13 -10.40
CA PHE A 215 -5.69 1.55 -10.14
C PHE A 215 -4.32 1.77 -9.47
N ILE A 216 -3.95 0.95 -8.48
CA ILE A 216 -2.66 1.07 -7.79
C ILE A 216 -1.50 0.73 -8.74
N GLU A 217 -1.66 -0.29 -9.57
CA GLU A 217 -0.66 -0.71 -10.55
C GLU A 217 -0.42 0.35 -11.64
N SER A 218 -1.50 0.91 -12.18
CA SER A 218 -1.44 1.84 -13.31
C SER A 218 -1.01 3.25 -12.90
N GLU A 219 -1.47 3.73 -11.75
CA GLU A 219 -1.27 5.13 -11.34
C GLU A 219 -0.12 5.37 -10.36
N PHE A 220 0.43 4.32 -9.71
CA PHE A 220 1.45 4.51 -8.66
C PHE A 220 2.66 3.60 -8.81
N LEU A 221 2.48 2.28 -8.96
CA LEU A 221 3.63 1.36 -8.90
C LEU A 221 4.64 1.55 -10.04
N GLY A 222 4.19 1.93 -11.23
CA GLY A 222 5.08 2.28 -12.34
C GLY A 222 5.88 3.55 -12.06
N GLU A 223 5.20 4.63 -11.67
CA GLU A 223 5.78 5.93 -11.34
C GLU A 223 6.81 5.80 -10.21
N GLN A 224 6.46 5.04 -9.17
CA GLN A 224 7.31 4.83 -8.00
C GLN A 224 8.65 4.16 -8.33
N ILE A 225 8.68 3.22 -9.28
CA ILE A 225 9.93 2.55 -9.70
C ILE A 225 10.84 3.52 -10.47
N GLU A 226 10.27 4.39 -11.30
CA GLU A 226 11.05 5.42 -12.01
C GLU A 226 11.58 6.47 -11.02
N ALA A 227 10.79 6.89 -10.03
CA ALA A 227 11.23 7.80 -8.96
C ALA A 227 12.41 7.22 -8.17
N ILE A 228 12.31 5.95 -7.71
CA ILE A 228 13.39 5.26 -6.99
C ILE A 228 14.67 5.22 -7.83
N LYS A 229 14.55 4.94 -9.13
CA LYS A 229 15.70 4.89 -10.04
C LYS A 229 16.32 6.27 -10.21
N LYS A 230 15.51 7.30 -10.48
CA LYS A 230 15.96 8.71 -10.64
C LYS A 230 16.76 9.17 -9.42
N ILE A 231 16.22 9.01 -8.21
CA ILE A 231 16.93 9.41 -6.98
C ILE A 231 18.17 8.53 -6.73
N SER A 232 18.13 7.24 -7.08
CA SER A 232 19.31 6.37 -6.99
C SER A 232 20.47 6.87 -7.88
N GLU A 233 20.17 7.38 -9.08
CA GLU A 233 21.15 7.96 -9.99
C GLU A 233 21.73 9.26 -9.41
N TYR A 234 20.92 10.12 -8.79
CA TYR A 234 21.39 11.31 -8.08
C TYR A 234 22.34 10.97 -6.92
N VAL A 235 21.98 9.97 -6.09
CA VAL A 235 22.86 9.48 -5.02
C VAL A 235 24.20 8.99 -5.60
N ALA A 236 24.18 8.24 -6.70
CA ALA A 236 25.39 7.75 -7.35
C ALA A 236 26.27 8.88 -7.90
N GLN A 237 25.66 9.92 -8.49
CA GLN A 237 26.36 11.10 -9.00
C GLN A 237 27.00 11.91 -7.86
N LEU A 238 26.26 12.19 -6.79
CA LEU A 238 26.78 12.90 -5.62
C LEU A 238 27.95 12.17 -4.96
N ARG A 239 27.85 10.84 -4.81
CA ARG A 239 28.97 10.01 -4.32
C ARG A 239 30.20 10.09 -5.23
N ARG A 240 30.00 10.15 -6.54
CA ARG A 240 31.08 10.22 -7.53
C ARG A 240 31.78 11.59 -7.54
N LEU A 241 31.01 12.67 -7.43
CA LEU A 241 31.51 14.04 -7.50
C LEU A 241 32.14 14.50 -6.18
N GLY A 242 31.65 13.97 -5.04
CA GLY A 242 32.11 14.36 -3.72
C GLY A 242 31.66 15.77 -3.31
N LYS A 243 32.06 16.18 -2.10
CA LYS A 243 31.65 17.46 -1.48
C LYS A 243 32.26 18.68 -2.18
N GLY A 244 31.78 19.87 -1.83
CA GLY A 244 32.32 21.15 -2.30
C GLY A 244 31.92 21.42 -3.75
N HIS A 245 32.89 21.63 -4.63
CA HIS A 245 32.63 21.97 -6.04
C HIS A 245 31.81 20.90 -6.77
N GLY A 246 31.96 19.62 -6.41
CA GLY A 246 31.19 18.52 -6.98
C GLY A 246 29.68 18.66 -6.71
N VAL A 247 29.31 18.85 -5.44
CA VAL A 247 27.93 19.13 -5.01
C VAL A 247 27.39 20.39 -5.68
N TRP A 248 28.16 21.48 -5.71
CA TRP A 248 27.72 22.72 -6.36
C TRP A 248 27.42 22.51 -7.84
N HIS A 249 28.27 21.80 -8.58
CA HIS A 249 28.04 21.52 -10.00
C HIS A 249 26.80 20.64 -10.20
N PHE A 250 26.62 19.61 -9.36
CA PHE A 250 25.42 18.77 -9.38
C PHE A 250 24.15 19.59 -9.13
N ASP A 251 24.19 20.50 -8.15
CA ASP A 251 23.07 21.40 -7.86
C ASP A 251 22.74 22.31 -9.06
N GLN A 252 23.75 22.83 -9.75
CA GLN A 252 23.53 23.59 -10.98
C GLN A 252 22.93 22.73 -12.10
N MET A 253 23.33 21.46 -12.24
CA MET A 253 22.70 20.54 -13.19
C MET A 253 21.22 20.34 -12.85
N LEU A 254 20.91 20.03 -11.58
CA LEU A 254 19.54 19.80 -11.11
C LEU A 254 18.65 21.03 -11.26
N LEU A 255 19.20 22.23 -11.08
CA LEU A 255 18.46 23.50 -11.26
C LEU A 255 17.94 23.70 -12.69
N HIS A 256 18.67 23.17 -13.69
CA HIS A 256 18.33 23.33 -15.10
C HIS A 256 17.73 22.05 -15.71
N GLU A 257 17.53 21.01 -14.91
CA GLU A 257 16.81 19.83 -15.35
C GLU A 257 15.31 20.19 -15.49
N GLU A 258 14.78 19.97 -16.69
CA GLU A 258 13.34 20.11 -16.95
C GLU A 258 12.61 18.96 -16.25
N ALA A 259 11.48 19.29 -15.60
CA ALA A 259 10.64 18.32 -14.92
C ALA A 259 9.94 17.38 -15.91
#